data_AF-A0A0G4FFB0-F1
#
_entry.id   AF-A0A0G4FFB0-F1
#
_cell.length_a   1.000
_cell.length_b   1.000
_cell.length_c   1.000
_cell.angle_alpha   90.00
_cell.angle_beta   90.00
_cell.angle_gamma   90.00
#
_symmetry.space_group_name_H-M   'P 1'
#
loop_
_entity.id
_entity.type
_entity.pdbx_description
1 polymer ?
#
loop_
_entity_poly.entity_id
_entity_poly.type
_entity_poly.pdbx_seq_one_letter_code
_entity_poly.pdbx_strand_id
1 'polypeptide(L)'
;MKEAFPFSDSQVPEILLASGLLGLGGFWKVTSLSKEFVGLRDGSIWGVCAGFDTMSEREEIWRFLESCFKWDNVCALQQLFSLKEVSARYPFLLRRLFQLRDRTLSSVPPLSPPQSLKCVEFLSKNCTTPFSPEMPEGCISTLTRESLSVLLKNGAVHPNAWVLVGAEPVSKKRTPVARPLITALIDARKFDCVETLIEAGARSEEEVAQKEQGGGENGDALRFSVLRRIAKASKEAGCLHWTVIVKQCYDPAISSPRCASEKTALHLAVLCGEAETARVILEVQKELRAADQSLPFAAVSRVSDSRCLSVLKVLGKSGVDFARVGLDEDGYSLLSICCRRRLKLCAEFLLQQGAAVGGVPGKGGMCRVPLIESLGCLPLMSICVQWGADPNQWGVWRYKGRAYLCTSLQAAVQLNRKSSRIFGSVVHQLPV
;
A
#
# COMPACT_ATOMS: atom_id res chain seq x y z
N MET A 1 2.19 83.02 11.86
CA MET A 1 2.76 81.65 11.94
C MET A 1 2.23 80.83 10.77
N LYS A 2 3.02 80.74 9.69
CA LYS A 2 2.84 79.75 8.62
C LYS A 2 4.16 78.99 8.56
N GLU A 3 4.30 77.96 9.40
CA GLU A 3 5.36 76.98 9.18
C GLU A 3 4.91 76.13 7.99
N ALA A 4 5.58 76.30 6.86
CA ALA A 4 5.39 75.49 5.68
C ALA A 4 6.02 74.11 5.95
N PHE A 5 5.22 73.04 5.87
CA PHE A 5 5.74 71.68 5.92
C PHE A 5 6.73 71.46 4.75
N PRO A 6 7.92 70.90 4.98
CA PRO A 6 9.02 70.89 4.00
C PRO A 6 8.98 69.71 3.02
N PHE A 7 7.81 69.15 2.70
CA PHE A 7 7.72 68.00 1.80
C PHE A 7 7.40 68.46 0.37
N SER A 8 8.23 68.04 -0.60
CA SER A 8 7.89 68.22 -2.01
C SER A 8 6.71 67.31 -2.36
N ASP A 9 5.79 67.76 -3.22
CA ASP A 9 4.61 66.97 -3.63
C ASP A 9 4.96 65.58 -4.19
N SER A 10 6.19 65.41 -4.69
CA SER A 10 6.75 64.14 -5.15
C SER A 10 7.02 63.11 -4.04
N GLN A 11 7.16 63.53 -2.79
CA GLN A 11 7.47 62.65 -1.64
C GLN A 11 6.22 62.15 -0.91
N VAL A 12 5.07 62.79 -1.13
CA VAL A 12 3.80 62.44 -0.48
C VAL A 12 3.40 60.97 -0.72
N PRO A 13 3.53 60.40 -1.94
CA PRO A 13 3.21 58.99 -2.18
C PRO A 13 4.16 58.04 -1.43
N GLU A 14 5.46 58.33 -1.40
CA GLU A 14 6.44 57.51 -0.67
C GLU A 14 6.14 57.51 0.83
N ILE A 15 5.82 58.67 1.41
CA ILE A 15 5.48 58.80 2.82
C ILE A 15 4.17 58.07 3.13
N LEU A 16 3.14 58.21 2.29
CA LEU A 16 1.88 57.49 2.45
C LEU A 16 2.06 55.97 2.37
N LEU A 17 2.88 55.48 1.44
CA LEU A 17 3.17 54.06 1.29
C LEU A 17 4.04 53.53 2.43
N ALA A 18 5.01 54.31 2.90
CA ALA A 18 5.84 53.96 4.05
C ALA A 18 5.10 53.99 5.38
N SER A 19 4.02 54.78 5.49
CA SER A 19 3.24 54.95 6.73
C SER A 19 2.42 53.73 7.14
N GLY A 20 2.24 52.74 6.24
CA GLY A 20 1.38 51.57 6.49
C GLY A 20 -0.13 51.87 6.51
N LEU A 21 -0.54 53.14 6.35
CA LEU A 21 -1.92 53.60 6.53
C LEU A 21 -2.94 52.95 5.56
N LEU A 22 -2.47 52.52 4.38
CA LEU A 22 -3.30 51.90 3.34
C LEU A 22 -3.50 50.38 3.55
N GLY A 23 -2.73 49.75 4.44
CA GLY A 23 -2.62 48.29 4.51
C GLY A 23 -2.11 47.65 3.20
N LEU A 24 -1.99 46.33 3.17
CA LEU A 24 -1.52 45.61 1.97
C LEU A 24 -2.52 45.76 0.81
N GLY A 25 -3.82 45.62 1.10
CA GLY A 25 -4.86 45.72 0.09
C GLY A 25 -4.95 47.11 -0.56
N GLY A 26 -4.84 48.18 0.24
CA GLY A 26 -4.83 49.54 -0.28
C GLY A 26 -3.55 49.85 -1.03
N PHE A 27 -2.38 49.41 -0.54
CA PHE A 27 -1.11 49.54 -1.26
C PHE A 27 -1.19 48.88 -2.65
N TRP A 28 -1.68 47.64 -2.76
CA TRP A 28 -1.77 46.93 -4.04
C TRP A 28 -2.74 47.60 -5.01
N LYS A 29 -3.86 48.13 -4.51
CA LYS A 29 -4.81 48.90 -5.32
C LYS A 29 -4.19 50.19 -5.83
N VAL A 30 -3.60 51.01 -4.96
CA VAL A 30 -2.99 52.30 -5.33
C VAL A 30 -1.82 52.10 -6.30
N THR A 31 -0.93 51.14 -6.01
CA THR A 31 0.21 50.85 -6.90
C THR A 31 -0.21 50.24 -8.24
N SER A 32 -1.41 49.67 -8.36
CA SER A 32 -1.93 49.18 -9.64
C SER A 32 -2.46 50.29 -10.57
N LEU A 33 -2.70 51.50 -10.05
CA LEU A 33 -3.27 52.61 -10.81
C LEU A 33 -2.23 53.37 -11.66
N SER A 34 -0.94 53.26 -11.35
CA SER A 34 0.13 53.95 -12.08
C SER A 34 1.35 53.06 -12.30
N LYS A 35 1.91 53.09 -13.51
CA LYS A 35 3.17 52.40 -13.85
C LYS A 35 4.35 52.92 -13.02
N GLU A 36 4.35 54.21 -12.64
CA GLU A 36 5.40 54.77 -11.78
C GLU A 36 5.37 54.13 -10.39
N PHE A 37 4.17 53.90 -9.84
CA PHE A 37 4.01 53.26 -8.53
C PHE A 37 4.24 51.74 -8.54
N VAL A 38 4.21 51.09 -9.70
CA VAL A 38 4.61 49.68 -9.81
C VAL A 38 6.11 49.53 -9.49
N GLY A 39 6.94 50.50 -9.90
CA GLY A 39 8.38 50.50 -9.57
C GLY A 39 8.66 50.58 -8.06
N LEU A 40 7.74 51.15 -7.28
CA LEU A 40 7.84 51.19 -5.82
C LEU A 40 7.65 49.80 -5.16
N ARG A 41 7.12 48.81 -5.89
CA ARG A 41 7.01 47.42 -5.39
C ARG A 41 8.35 46.70 -5.36
N ASP A 42 9.26 47.09 -6.25
CA ASP A 42 10.59 46.48 -6.38
C ASP A 42 11.64 47.18 -5.49
N GLY A 43 11.28 48.33 -4.90
CA GLY A 43 12.11 49.11 -3.99
C GLY A 43 12.07 48.58 -2.54
N SER A 44 13.20 48.71 -1.83
CA SER A 44 13.35 48.33 -0.42
C SER A 44 12.59 49.28 0.50
N ILE A 45 11.25 49.24 0.48
CA ILE A 45 10.42 50.02 1.41
C ILE A 45 10.32 49.24 2.72
N TRP A 46 11.29 49.47 3.60
CA TRP A 46 11.31 48.91 4.96
C TRP A 46 10.07 49.27 5.79
N GLY A 47 9.36 50.36 5.43
CA GLY A 47 8.16 50.82 6.15
C GLY A 47 6.94 49.91 6.03
N VAL A 48 6.73 49.28 4.87
CA VAL A 48 5.53 48.43 4.66
C VAL A 48 5.60 47.15 5.50
N CYS A 49 6.79 46.59 5.72
CA CYS A 49 6.96 45.37 6.52
C CYS A 49 6.92 45.61 8.03
N ALA A 50 7.13 46.85 8.49
CA ALA A 50 6.95 47.24 9.88
C ALA A 50 5.45 47.25 10.28
N GLY A 51 4.52 47.33 9.31
CA GLY A 51 3.07 47.28 9.55
C GLY A 51 2.53 45.89 9.92
N PHE A 52 3.17 44.80 9.47
CA PHE A 52 2.65 43.42 9.62
C PHE A 52 2.60 42.88 11.06
N ASP A 53 2.73 43.73 12.06
CA ASP A 53 2.58 43.37 13.47
C ASP A 53 1.11 43.25 13.89
N THR A 54 0.18 43.85 13.14
CA THR A 54 -1.26 43.68 13.41
C THR A 54 -1.78 42.33 12.90
N MET A 55 -2.67 41.69 13.67
CA MET A 55 -3.29 40.41 13.26
C MET A 55 -4.10 40.56 11.98
N SER A 56 -4.77 41.70 11.79
CA SER A 56 -5.57 42.00 10.59
C SER A 56 -4.73 42.00 9.30
N GLU A 57 -3.54 42.61 9.33
CA GLU A 57 -2.67 42.65 8.16
C GLU A 57 -2.07 41.28 7.83
N ARG A 58 -1.73 40.50 8.87
CA ARG A 58 -1.30 39.11 8.67
C ARG A 58 -2.39 38.29 7.99
N GLU A 59 -3.66 38.47 8.39
CA GLU A 59 -4.79 37.84 7.72
C GLU A 59 -4.97 38.33 6.27
N GLU A 60 -4.75 39.61 5.97
CA GLU A 60 -4.79 40.12 4.60
C GLU A 60 -3.73 39.48 3.70
N ILE A 61 -2.48 39.38 4.18
CA ILE A 61 -1.43 38.65 3.45
C ILE A 61 -1.84 37.20 3.25
N TRP A 62 -2.40 36.56 4.27
CA TRP A 62 -2.89 35.19 4.13
C TRP A 62 -3.98 35.05 3.07
N ARG A 63 -5.00 35.91 3.08
CA ARG A 63 -6.06 35.92 2.05
C ARG A 63 -5.49 36.19 0.65
N PHE A 64 -4.47 37.04 0.55
CA PHE A 64 -3.77 37.31 -0.70
C PHE A 64 -2.99 36.10 -1.20
N LEU A 65 -2.23 35.42 -0.33
CA LEU A 65 -1.53 34.17 -0.65
C LEU A 65 -2.50 33.07 -1.09
N GLU A 66 -3.60 32.90 -0.35
CA GLU A 66 -4.67 31.95 -0.71
C GLU A 66 -5.27 32.27 -2.08
N SER A 67 -5.46 33.55 -2.40
CA SER A 67 -5.90 33.99 -3.73
C SER A 67 -4.86 33.69 -4.80
N CYS A 68 -3.58 33.92 -4.53
CA CYS A 68 -2.50 33.57 -5.47
C CYS A 68 -2.50 32.07 -5.77
N PHE A 69 -2.67 31.22 -4.75
CA PHE A 69 -2.72 29.77 -4.93
C PHE A 69 -3.97 29.31 -5.68
N LYS A 70 -5.13 29.88 -5.34
CA LYS A 70 -6.40 29.59 -5.99
C LYS A 70 -6.37 29.91 -7.49
N TRP A 71 -5.67 30.97 -7.88
CA TRP A 71 -5.61 31.45 -9.26
C TRP A 71 -4.29 31.13 -9.97
N ASP A 72 -3.39 30.37 -9.34
CA ASP A 72 -2.01 30.10 -9.83
C ASP A 72 -1.24 31.37 -10.26
N ASN A 73 -1.42 32.47 -9.53
CA ASN A 73 -0.85 33.77 -9.87
C ASN A 73 0.59 33.89 -9.35
N VAL A 74 1.51 33.24 -10.04
CA VAL A 74 2.94 33.23 -9.68
C VAL A 74 3.58 34.63 -9.73
N CYS A 75 3.12 35.53 -10.60
CA CYS A 75 3.67 36.88 -10.69
C CYS A 75 3.36 37.71 -9.44
N ALA A 76 2.11 37.65 -8.95
CA ALA A 76 1.72 38.30 -7.71
C ALA A 76 2.46 37.71 -6.49
N LEU A 77 2.65 36.39 -6.50
CA LEU A 77 3.42 35.68 -5.48
C LEU A 77 4.89 36.10 -5.50
N GLN A 78 5.51 36.19 -6.68
CA GLN A 78 6.87 36.70 -6.87
C GLN A 78 7.04 38.11 -6.32
N GLN A 79 6.14 39.03 -6.69
CA GLN A 79 6.16 40.41 -6.20
C GLN A 79 6.08 40.47 -4.67
N LEU A 80 5.21 39.67 -4.04
CA LEU A 80 5.11 39.61 -2.60
C LEU A 80 6.40 39.10 -1.94
N PHE A 81 7.10 38.14 -2.56
CA PHE A 81 8.34 37.56 -2.04
C PHE A 81 9.59 38.38 -2.36
N SER A 82 9.53 39.29 -3.34
CA SER A 82 10.56 40.30 -3.56
C SER A 82 10.66 41.28 -2.38
N LEU A 83 9.59 41.41 -1.58
CA LEU A 83 9.65 42.16 -0.33
C LEU A 83 10.54 41.45 0.69
N LYS A 84 11.47 42.22 1.28
CA LYS A 84 12.39 41.73 2.29
C LYS A 84 11.61 41.16 3.49
N GLU A 85 12.09 40.06 4.06
CA GLU A 85 11.56 39.37 5.24
C GLU A 85 10.19 38.66 5.10
N VAL A 86 9.40 38.93 4.06
CA VAL A 86 8.09 38.27 3.91
C VAL A 86 8.26 36.75 3.84
N SER A 87 9.24 36.26 3.09
CA SER A 87 9.51 34.83 2.96
C SER A 87 9.87 34.15 4.30
N ALA A 88 10.51 34.87 5.22
CA ALA A 88 10.86 34.36 6.54
C ALA A 88 9.67 34.35 7.52
N ARG A 89 8.71 35.25 7.35
CA ARG A 89 7.52 35.38 8.22
C ARG A 89 6.43 34.35 7.91
N TYR A 90 6.43 33.78 6.71
CA TYR A 90 5.42 32.83 6.26
C TYR A 90 6.06 31.48 5.91
N PRO A 91 6.46 30.67 6.91
CA PRO A 91 7.00 29.35 6.66
C PRO A 91 5.93 28.37 6.16
N PHE A 92 6.36 27.26 5.58
CA PHE A 92 5.53 26.13 5.15
C PHE A 92 4.44 26.47 4.10
N LEU A 93 4.68 27.43 3.21
CA LEU A 93 3.69 27.85 2.22
C LEU A 93 3.32 26.76 1.21
N LEU A 94 4.27 25.90 0.85
CA LEU A 94 3.98 24.69 0.07
C LEU A 94 2.97 23.77 0.78
N ARG A 95 3.14 23.53 2.09
CA ARG A 95 2.20 22.74 2.89
C ARG A 95 0.81 23.37 2.87
N ARG A 96 0.75 24.69 3.05
CA ARG A 96 -0.52 25.43 3.03
C ARG A 96 -1.22 25.37 1.68
N LEU A 97 -0.47 25.50 0.58
CA LEU A 97 -0.99 25.39 -0.79
C LEU A 97 -1.73 24.06 -0.99
N PHE A 98 -1.15 22.94 -0.55
CA PHE A 98 -1.82 21.63 -0.66
C PHE A 98 -3.04 21.49 0.26
N GLN A 99 -3.01 22.04 1.48
CA GLN A 99 -4.16 22.02 2.39
C GLN A 99 -5.38 22.77 1.84
N LEU A 100 -5.16 23.86 1.09
CA LEU A 100 -6.25 24.63 0.50
C LEU A 100 -6.99 23.86 -0.59
N ARG A 101 -6.28 23.00 -1.34
CA ARG A 101 -6.89 22.13 -2.34
C ARG A 101 -7.89 21.17 -1.71
N ASP A 102 -7.53 20.60 -0.57
CA ASP A 102 -8.36 19.63 0.13
C ASP A 102 -9.68 20.25 0.63
N ARG A 103 -9.61 21.46 1.19
CA ARG A 103 -10.81 22.21 1.64
C ARG A 103 -11.80 22.51 0.52
N THR A 104 -11.30 22.79 -0.69
CA THR A 104 -12.19 23.11 -1.84
C THR A 104 -12.98 21.91 -2.36
N LEU A 105 -12.61 20.68 -2.02
CA LEU A 105 -13.31 19.47 -2.45
C LEU A 105 -14.54 19.14 -1.59
N SER A 106 -14.70 19.76 -0.42
CA SER A 106 -15.71 19.33 0.57
C SER A 106 -17.08 20.02 0.47
N SER A 107 -17.26 21.08 -0.33
CA SER A 107 -18.53 21.86 -0.26
C SER A 107 -19.25 22.14 -1.58
N VAL A 108 -18.60 22.09 -2.75
CA VAL A 108 -19.24 22.30 -4.08
C VAL A 108 -18.35 21.66 -5.14
N PRO A 109 -18.86 20.97 -6.18
CA PRO A 109 -18.01 20.48 -7.28
C PRO A 109 -17.49 21.70 -8.06
N PRO A 110 -16.19 22.01 -8.02
CA PRO A 110 -15.66 23.11 -8.81
C PRO A 110 -15.45 22.62 -10.24
N LEU A 111 -15.71 23.49 -11.22
CA LEU A 111 -14.99 23.43 -12.50
C LEU A 111 -13.49 23.39 -12.15
N SER A 112 -12.83 22.31 -12.52
CA SER A 112 -11.44 21.93 -12.27
C SER A 112 -10.56 23.09 -11.79
N PRO A 113 -10.26 23.22 -10.49
CA PRO A 113 -9.39 24.28 -10.01
C PRO A 113 -8.01 24.12 -10.68
N PRO A 114 -7.36 25.23 -11.10
CA PRO A 114 -6.03 25.16 -11.70
C PRO A 114 -5.09 24.44 -10.74
N GLN A 115 -4.27 23.52 -11.25
CA GLN A 115 -3.33 22.69 -10.48
C GLN A 115 -2.19 23.48 -9.82
N SER A 116 -2.37 24.78 -9.55
CA SER A 116 -1.43 25.77 -9.00
C SER A 116 0.05 25.46 -9.30
N LEU A 117 0.35 25.01 -10.52
CA LEU A 117 1.61 24.33 -10.82
C LEU A 117 2.75 25.33 -10.83
N LYS A 118 2.48 26.55 -11.32
CA LYS A 118 3.46 27.64 -11.34
C LYS A 118 3.80 28.11 -9.93
N CYS A 119 2.80 28.19 -9.04
CA CYS A 119 3.05 28.48 -7.63
C CYS A 119 3.84 27.37 -6.94
N VAL A 120 3.56 26.08 -7.22
CA VAL A 120 4.33 24.94 -6.69
C VAL A 120 5.79 25.00 -7.19
N GLU A 121 6.00 25.26 -8.47
CA GLU A 121 7.34 25.39 -9.06
C GLU A 121 8.12 26.57 -8.46
N PHE A 122 7.48 27.73 -8.33
CA PHE A 122 8.10 28.89 -7.71
C PHE A 122 8.48 28.65 -6.25
N LEU A 123 7.55 28.11 -5.44
CA LEU A 123 7.81 27.87 -4.02
C LEU A 123 8.84 26.77 -3.79
N SER A 124 8.86 25.73 -4.63
CA SER A 124 9.85 24.64 -4.53
C SER A 124 11.26 25.09 -4.95
N LYS A 125 11.39 25.97 -5.94
CA LYS A 125 12.70 26.50 -6.38
C LYS A 125 13.32 27.46 -5.38
N ASN A 126 12.51 28.30 -4.73
CA ASN A 126 13.04 29.37 -3.91
C ASN A 126 13.40 28.96 -2.48
N CYS A 127 13.13 27.71 -2.07
CA CYS A 127 13.57 27.07 -0.81
C CYS A 127 13.38 27.88 0.49
N THR A 128 12.69 29.02 0.45
CA THR A 128 12.49 29.89 1.63
C THR A 128 11.57 29.27 2.65
N THR A 129 10.82 28.24 2.24
CA THR A 129 10.06 27.38 3.13
C THR A 129 10.52 25.95 2.89
N PRO A 130 11.35 25.34 3.75
CA PRO A 130 11.59 23.90 3.64
C PRO A 130 10.22 23.24 3.62
N PHE A 131 9.98 22.40 2.60
CA PHE A 131 8.86 21.51 2.67
C PHE A 131 9.12 20.65 3.91
N SER A 132 8.20 20.72 4.87
CA SER A 132 8.39 19.98 6.13
C SER A 132 8.76 18.54 5.77
N PRO A 133 9.74 17.92 6.46
CA PRO A 133 10.01 16.49 6.29
C PRO A 133 8.75 15.64 6.53
N GLU A 134 7.74 16.21 7.19
CA GLU A 134 6.44 15.63 7.44
C GLU A 134 5.41 16.20 6.46
N MET A 135 5.15 15.48 5.35
CA MET A 135 3.97 15.75 4.54
C MET A 135 2.71 15.45 5.35
N PRO A 136 1.72 16.35 5.38
CA PRO A 136 0.40 16.01 5.92
C PRO A 136 -0.27 14.94 5.05
N GLU A 137 -0.98 14.01 5.69
CA GLU A 137 -1.76 12.97 5.00
C GLU A 137 -2.73 13.54 3.96
N GLY A 138 -3.44 14.64 4.26
CA GLY A 138 -4.35 15.30 3.33
C GLY A 138 -3.68 15.89 2.07
N CYS A 139 -2.35 16.06 2.07
CA CYS A 139 -1.63 16.49 0.87
C CYS A 139 -1.45 15.35 -0.13
N ILE A 140 -1.48 14.09 0.32
CA ILE A 140 -1.25 12.92 -0.53
C ILE A 140 -2.42 12.73 -1.50
N SER A 141 -3.65 12.90 -1.02
CA SER A 141 -4.87 12.79 -1.83
C SER A 141 -4.92 13.84 -2.96
N THR A 142 -4.30 15.01 -2.75
CA THR A 142 -4.29 16.13 -3.71
C THR A 142 -3.01 16.22 -4.55
N LEU A 143 -2.02 15.37 -4.27
CA LEU A 143 -0.77 15.33 -5.02
C LEU A 143 -1.01 14.82 -6.45
N THR A 144 -0.43 15.52 -7.42
CA THR A 144 -0.41 15.13 -8.84
C THR A 144 0.99 14.71 -9.25
N ARG A 145 1.09 13.95 -10.35
CA ARG A 145 2.36 13.48 -10.91
C ARG A 145 3.31 14.65 -11.20
N GLU A 146 2.78 15.70 -11.82
CA GLU A 146 3.52 16.89 -12.24
C GLU A 146 4.01 17.67 -11.03
N SER A 147 3.13 17.84 -10.02
CA SER A 147 3.49 18.54 -8.78
C SER A 147 4.62 17.80 -8.05
N LEU A 148 4.52 16.47 -7.94
CA LEU A 148 5.55 15.66 -7.29
C LEU A 148 6.88 15.67 -8.07
N SER A 149 6.83 15.60 -9.41
CA SER A 149 8.03 15.68 -10.26
C SER A 149 8.78 17.00 -10.05
N VAL A 150 8.06 18.12 -9.98
CA VAL A 150 8.63 19.44 -9.68
C VAL A 150 9.25 19.48 -8.27
N LEU A 151 8.57 18.91 -7.27
CA LEU A 151 9.08 18.84 -5.89
C LEU A 151 10.36 18.00 -5.79
N LEU A 152 10.43 16.86 -6.48
CA LEU A 152 11.61 15.99 -6.50
C LEU A 152 12.77 16.66 -7.24
N LYS A 153 12.51 17.25 -8.41
CA LYS A 153 13.52 17.93 -9.23
C LYS A 153 14.17 19.10 -8.49
N ASN A 154 13.39 19.85 -7.71
CA ASN A 154 13.88 20.99 -6.94
C ASN A 154 14.43 20.59 -5.56
N GLY A 155 14.45 19.30 -5.21
CA GLY A 155 14.92 18.82 -3.90
C GLY A 155 14.03 19.21 -2.72
N ALA A 156 12.81 19.68 -2.99
CA ALA A 156 11.85 20.04 -1.95
C ALA A 156 11.28 18.79 -1.26
N VAL A 157 11.18 17.67 -1.97
CA VAL A 157 10.82 16.36 -1.41
C VAL A 157 11.94 15.38 -1.70
N HIS A 158 12.39 14.66 -0.67
CA HIS A 158 13.31 13.54 -0.86
C HIS A 158 12.53 12.28 -1.31
N PRO A 159 13.04 11.46 -2.25
CA PRO A 159 12.37 10.23 -2.69
C PRO A 159 12.03 9.26 -1.55
N ASN A 160 12.87 9.24 -0.49
CA ASN A 160 12.69 8.44 0.72
C ASN A 160 12.09 9.24 1.89
N ALA A 161 11.31 10.29 1.62
CA ALA A 161 10.66 11.08 2.65
C ALA A 161 9.60 10.25 3.41
N TRP A 162 9.27 10.70 4.62
CA TRP A 162 8.27 10.09 5.48
C TRP A 162 7.05 11.00 5.62
N VAL A 163 5.91 10.41 5.95
CA VAL A 163 4.61 11.09 6.10
C VAL A 163 4.04 10.67 7.45
N LEU A 164 3.51 11.63 8.21
CA LEU A 164 2.74 11.35 9.41
C LEU A 164 1.27 11.14 9.04
N VAL A 165 0.78 9.93 9.25
CA VAL A 165 -0.60 9.50 9.01
C VAL A 165 -1.35 9.49 10.34
N GLY A 166 -2.58 10.02 10.37
CA GLY A 166 -3.47 9.96 11.54
C GLY A 166 -3.31 11.10 12.57
N ALA A 167 -2.65 12.21 12.21
CA ALA A 167 -2.50 13.39 13.07
C ALA A 167 -3.75 14.30 13.11
N GLU A 168 -4.94 13.75 12.84
CA GLU A 168 -6.18 14.52 12.77
C GLU A 168 -6.55 15.15 14.13
N PRO A 169 -6.90 16.43 14.16
CA PRO A 169 -7.22 17.12 15.39
C PRO A 169 -8.60 16.66 15.90
N VAL A 170 -8.64 16.27 17.17
CA VAL A 170 -9.82 16.33 18.08
C VAL A 170 -10.63 15.06 18.34
N SER A 171 -10.83 14.08 17.44
CA SER A 171 -11.88 13.06 17.73
C SER A 171 -11.45 11.64 18.10
N LYS A 172 -10.21 11.19 17.83
CA LYS A 172 -9.78 9.81 18.15
C LYS A 172 -8.32 9.79 18.61
N LYS A 173 -8.05 9.18 19.78
CA LYS A 173 -6.70 8.95 20.35
C LYS A 173 -5.86 7.97 19.50
N ARG A 174 -5.67 8.23 18.20
CA ARG A 174 -4.70 7.50 17.40
C ARG A 174 -3.39 8.28 17.45
N THR A 175 -2.35 7.63 17.95
CA THR A 175 -0.99 8.14 17.83
C THR A 175 -0.65 8.25 16.34
N PRO A 176 -0.13 9.39 15.87
CA PRO A 176 0.26 9.52 14.47
C PRO A 176 1.36 8.50 14.16
N VAL A 177 1.23 7.82 13.01
CA VAL A 177 2.17 6.80 12.56
C VAL A 177 2.98 7.37 11.42
N ALA A 178 4.31 7.42 11.58
CA ALA A 178 5.22 7.79 10.51
C ALA A 178 5.33 6.63 9.51
N ARG A 179 5.16 6.92 8.21
CA ARG A 179 5.20 5.92 7.14
C ARG A 179 6.00 6.47 5.95
N PRO A 180 6.71 5.62 5.18
CA PRO A 180 7.35 6.07 3.95
C PRO A 180 6.35 6.70 2.99
N LEU A 181 6.76 7.77 2.29
CA LEU A 181 5.93 8.50 1.32
C LEU A 181 5.40 7.57 0.22
N ILE A 182 6.22 6.62 -0.23
CA ILE A 182 5.80 5.62 -1.22
C ILE A 182 4.61 4.79 -0.73
N THR A 183 4.64 4.34 0.53
CA THR A 183 3.56 3.56 1.16
C THR A 183 2.30 4.40 1.27
N ALA A 184 2.44 5.66 1.68
CA ALA A 184 1.30 6.54 1.83
C ALA A 184 0.65 6.89 0.46
N LEU A 185 1.44 7.01 -0.61
CA LEU A 185 0.93 7.16 -1.99
C LEU A 185 0.25 5.89 -2.51
N ILE A 186 0.74 4.71 -2.16
CA ILE A 186 0.10 3.42 -2.50
C ILE A 186 -1.26 3.32 -1.80
N ASP A 187 -1.31 3.62 -0.49
CA ASP A 187 -2.55 3.61 0.29
C ASP A 187 -3.57 4.59 -0.28
N ALA A 188 -3.13 5.77 -0.73
CA ALA A 188 -3.97 6.76 -1.40
C ALA A 188 -4.28 6.45 -2.87
N ARG A 189 -3.85 5.30 -3.40
CA ARG A 189 -4.01 4.85 -4.79
C ARG A 189 -3.46 5.83 -5.83
N LYS A 190 -2.40 6.58 -5.49
CA LYS A 190 -1.74 7.58 -6.34
C LYS A 190 -0.59 6.96 -7.14
N PHE A 191 -0.89 5.95 -7.96
CA PHE A 191 0.13 5.16 -8.62
C PHE A 191 1.01 5.95 -9.61
N ASP A 192 0.49 6.98 -10.28
CA ASP A 192 1.31 7.87 -11.15
C ASP A 192 2.39 8.62 -10.35
N CYS A 193 2.07 8.99 -9.11
CA CYS A 193 3.02 9.60 -8.19
C CYS A 193 4.04 8.58 -7.69
N VAL A 194 3.60 7.34 -7.39
CA VAL A 194 4.50 6.23 -7.03
C VAL A 194 5.51 5.96 -8.14
N GLU A 195 5.06 5.95 -9.40
CA GLU A 195 5.94 5.78 -10.56
C GLU A 195 7.02 6.85 -10.62
N THR A 196 6.62 8.13 -10.50
CA THR A 196 7.55 9.27 -10.47
C THR A 196 8.53 9.20 -9.30
N LEU A 197 8.07 8.73 -8.13
CA LEU A 197 8.90 8.60 -6.94
C LEU A 197 9.95 7.48 -7.09
N ILE A 198 9.57 6.35 -7.70
CA ILE A 198 10.50 5.26 -8.04
C ILE A 198 11.51 5.72 -9.09
N GLU A 199 11.07 6.44 -10.12
CA GLU A 199 11.96 7.04 -11.14
C GLU A 199 12.98 8.01 -10.52
N ALA A 200 12.61 8.67 -9.43
CA ALA A 200 13.51 9.53 -8.65
C ALA A 200 14.39 8.78 -7.63
N GLY A 201 14.33 7.43 -7.58
CA GLY A 201 15.21 6.61 -6.74
C GLY A 201 14.68 6.28 -5.35
N ALA A 202 13.36 6.31 -5.14
CA ALA A 202 12.77 5.87 -3.87
C ALA A 202 12.99 4.38 -3.60
N ARG A 203 13.35 4.07 -2.36
CA ARG A 203 13.51 2.71 -1.84
C ARG A 203 12.20 2.25 -1.22
N SER A 204 11.70 1.09 -1.64
CA SER A 204 10.58 0.42 -1.00
C SER A 204 11.09 -0.32 0.24
N GLU A 205 11.19 0.35 1.39
CA GLU A 205 11.32 -0.38 2.65
C GLU A 205 9.96 -0.90 3.10
N GLU A 206 9.90 -2.20 3.31
CA GLU A 206 8.71 -3.00 3.58
C GLU A 206 8.13 -2.69 4.97
N GLU A 207 6.88 -2.25 5.00
CA GLU A 207 5.79 -2.89 5.74
C GLU A 207 4.50 -2.08 5.47
N VAL A 208 3.41 -2.75 5.11
CA VAL A 208 2.19 -2.82 5.93
C VAL A 208 1.10 -3.60 5.19
N ALA A 209 0.44 -4.43 5.98
CA ALA A 209 -0.73 -5.24 5.69
C ALA A 209 -1.96 -4.48 5.16
N GLN A 210 -2.53 -5.08 4.10
CA GLN A 210 -3.94 -5.26 3.79
C GLN A 210 -4.99 -4.32 4.40
N LYS A 211 -5.65 -3.57 3.51
CA LYS A 211 -7.03 -3.86 3.07
C LYS A 211 -7.36 -2.92 1.91
N GLU A 212 -7.88 -3.46 0.81
CA GLU A 212 -9.03 -2.87 0.13
C GLU A 212 -9.52 -3.76 -1.03
N GLN A 213 -10.83 -4.04 -1.00
CA GLN A 213 -11.61 -4.54 -2.12
C GLN A 213 -12.18 -3.34 -2.87
N GLY A 214 -12.12 -3.40 -4.21
CA GLY A 214 -12.84 -2.49 -5.10
C GLY A 214 -11.91 -1.52 -5.82
N GLY A 215 -11.36 -1.94 -6.96
CA GLY A 215 -10.72 -1.07 -7.95
C GLY A 215 -11.29 -1.39 -9.33
N GLY A 216 -11.72 -0.37 -10.08
CA GLY A 216 -12.14 -0.54 -11.47
C GLY A 216 -10.98 -0.97 -12.37
N GLU A 217 -11.28 -1.52 -13.55
CA GLU A 217 -10.34 -2.21 -14.46
C GLU A 217 -9.04 -1.44 -14.76
N ASN A 218 -9.08 -0.10 -14.79
CA ASN A 218 -7.88 0.73 -15.02
C ASN A 218 -6.92 0.81 -13.82
N GLY A 219 -7.44 0.69 -12.58
CA GLY A 219 -6.63 0.78 -11.37
C GLY A 219 -5.74 -0.44 -11.16
N ASP A 220 -6.24 -1.63 -11.52
CA ASP A 220 -5.51 -2.88 -11.38
C ASP A 220 -4.34 -2.97 -12.38
N ALA A 221 -4.53 -2.50 -13.62
CA ALA A 221 -3.47 -2.46 -14.63
C ALA A 221 -2.27 -1.62 -14.16
N LEU A 222 -2.55 -0.44 -13.60
CA LEU A 222 -1.51 0.46 -13.09
C LEU A 222 -0.86 -0.08 -11.80
N ARG A 223 -1.65 -0.69 -10.91
CA ARG A 223 -1.12 -1.39 -9.72
C ARG A 223 -0.12 -2.48 -10.12
N PHE A 224 -0.43 -3.33 -11.10
CA PHE A 224 0.46 -4.41 -11.54
C PHE A 224 1.66 -3.90 -12.36
N SER A 225 1.53 -2.79 -13.09
CA SER A 225 2.66 -2.17 -13.79
C SER A 225 3.69 -1.62 -12.81
N VAL A 226 3.24 -0.94 -11.75
CA VAL A 226 4.08 -0.47 -10.64
C VAL A 226 4.72 -1.65 -9.92
N LEU A 227 3.94 -2.67 -9.55
CA LEU A 227 4.47 -3.88 -8.91
C LEU A 227 5.58 -4.54 -9.76
N ARG A 228 5.39 -4.63 -11.07
CA ARG A 228 6.38 -5.20 -11.99
C ARG A 228 7.68 -4.40 -11.99
N ARG A 229 7.61 -3.06 -11.96
CA ARG A 229 8.80 -2.22 -11.88
C ARG A 229 9.52 -2.38 -10.55
N ILE A 230 8.77 -2.38 -9.44
CA ILE A 230 9.34 -2.64 -8.11
C ILE A 230 10.04 -3.99 -8.09
N ALA A 231 9.36 -5.06 -8.53
CA ALA A 231 9.95 -6.40 -8.57
C ALA A 231 11.25 -6.45 -9.42
N LYS A 232 11.30 -5.75 -10.57
CA LYS A 232 12.51 -5.65 -11.40
C LYS A 232 13.63 -4.91 -10.67
N ALA A 233 13.35 -3.74 -10.11
CA ALA A 233 14.32 -2.96 -9.33
C ALA A 233 14.83 -3.77 -8.12
N SER A 234 13.95 -4.46 -7.41
CA SER A 234 14.31 -5.36 -6.32
C SER A 234 15.17 -6.54 -6.79
N LYS A 235 14.93 -7.06 -8.00
CA LYS A 235 15.77 -8.12 -8.57
C LYS A 235 17.17 -7.60 -8.89
N GLU A 236 17.27 -6.43 -9.52
CA GLU A 236 18.54 -5.77 -9.86
C GLU A 236 19.34 -5.39 -8.61
N ALA A 237 18.65 -4.97 -7.55
CA ALA A 237 19.25 -4.69 -6.24
C ALA A 237 19.58 -5.96 -5.42
N GLY A 238 19.20 -7.15 -5.89
CA GLY A 238 19.42 -8.41 -5.18
C GLY A 238 18.53 -8.62 -3.94
N CYS A 239 17.48 -7.82 -3.76
CA CYS A 239 16.58 -7.87 -2.61
C CYS A 239 15.20 -8.49 -2.87
N LEU A 240 14.89 -8.90 -4.11
CA LEU A 240 13.59 -9.53 -4.45
C LEU A 240 13.23 -10.73 -3.57
N HIS A 241 14.24 -11.43 -3.08
CA HIS A 241 14.08 -12.64 -2.28
C HIS A 241 14.37 -12.44 -0.80
N TRP A 242 14.43 -11.20 -0.34
CA TRP A 242 14.45 -10.94 1.09
C TRP A 242 13.23 -11.57 1.75
N THR A 243 13.43 -11.98 2.99
CA THR A 243 12.45 -12.73 3.75
C THR A 243 12.05 -11.93 4.98
N VAL A 244 10.76 -11.90 5.26
CA VAL A 244 10.25 -11.40 6.52
C VAL A 244 9.88 -12.58 7.42
N ILE A 245 10.12 -12.43 8.73
CA ILE A 245 9.73 -13.41 9.72
C ILE A 245 8.27 -13.16 10.08
N VAL A 246 7.38 -14.04 9.61
CA VAL A 246 5.96 -13.93 9.92
C VAL A 246 5.63 -14.84 11.09
N LYS A 247 5.14 -14.27 12.19
CA LYS A 247 4.51 -15.05 13.26
C LYS A 247 3.18 -15.60 12.72
N GLN A 248 3.15 -16.89 12.39
CA GLN A 248 1.94 -17.52 11.86
C GLN A 248 0.82 -17.54 12.90
N CYS A 249 -0.39 -17.19 12.46
CA CYS A 249 -1.61 -17.34 13.25
C CYS A 249 -1.88 -18.84 13.51
N TYR A 250 -2.08 -19.17 14.79
CA TYR A 250 -2.40 -20.50 15.32
C TYR A 250 -3.43 -21.26 14.46
N ASP A 251 -3.10 -22.47 13.98
CA ASP A 251 -4.06 -23.39 13.38
C ASP A 251 -4.51 -24.42 14.42
N PRO A 252 -5.76 -24.33 14.96
CA PRO A 252 -6.24 -25.31 15.93
C PRO A 252 -6.37 -26.74 15.35
N ALA A 253 -6.29 -26.92 14.03
CA ALA A 253 -6.32 -28.24 13.38
C ALA A 253 -4.93 -28.90 13.25
N ILE A 254 -3.85 -28.18 13.58
CA ILE A 254 -2.45 -28.63 13.51
C ILE A 254 -1.87 -28.50 14.92
N SER A 255 -1.57 -29.64 15.54
CA SER A 255 -1.24 -29.75 16.98
C SER A 255 0.15 -29.22 17.36
N SER A 256 0.74 -28.30 16.58
CA SER A 256 2.09 -27.79 16.84
C SER A 256 2.13 -26.27 16.72
N PRO A 257 2.72 -25.55 17.69
CA PRO A 257 3.08 -24.15 17.51
C PRO A 257 4.12 -24.07 16.38
N ARG A 258 3.68 -23.71 15.17
CA ARG A 258 4.59 -23.56 14.03
C ARG A 258 5.57 -22.42 14.36
N CYS A 259 6.86 -22.71 14.31
CA CYS A 259 7.92 -21.74 14.44
C CYS A 259 7.72 -20.61 13.41
N ALA A 260 8.15 -19.39 13.77
CA ALA A 260 8.13 -18.28 12.83
C ALA A 260 8.87 -18.70 11.55
N SER A 261 8.22 -18.52 10.39
CA SER A 261 8.79 -18.94 9.11
C SER A 261 9.14 -17.72 8.29
N GLU A 262 10.31 -17.77 7.69
CA GLU A 262 10.78 -16.79 6.73
C GLU A 262 9.93 -16.89 5.46
N LYS A 263 9.39 -15.75 5.01
CA LYS A 263 8.54 -15.66 3.83
C LYS A 263 9.05 -14.58 2.90
N THR A 264 9.29 -14.94 1.64
CA THR A 264 9.55 -13.97 0.57
C THR A 264 8.26 -13.28 0.15
N ALA A 265 8.38 -12.19 -0.62
CA ALA A 265 7.23 -11.52 -1.23
C ALA A 265 6.35 -12.50 -2.04
N LEU A 266 6.95 -13.46 -2.75
CA LEU A 266 6.23 -14.50 -3.47
C LEU A 266 5.43 -15.41 -2.53
N HIS A 267 6.03 -15.85 -1.42
CA HIS A 267 5.34 -16.66 -0.41
C HIS A 267 4.14 -15.91 0.19
N LEU A 268 4.29 -14.61 0.47
CA LEU A 268 3.20 -13.79 1.00
C LEU A 268 2.05 -13.64 -0.01
N ALA A 269 2.35 -13.38 -1.28
CA ALA A 269 1.35 -13.27 -2.34
C ALA A 269 0.55 -14.57 -2.50
N VAL A 270 1.25 -15.72 -2.48
CA VAL A 270 0.66 -17.05 -2.55
C VAL A 270 -0.20 -17.35 -1.31
N LEU A 271 0.30 -17.08 -0.10
CA LEU A 271 -0.45 -17.26 1.15
C LEU A 271 -1.73 -16.43 1.19
N CYS A 272 -1.70 -15.22 0.64
CA CYS A 272 -2.84 -14.32 0.59
C CYS A 272 -3.84 -14.66 -0.52
N GLY A 273 -3.54 -15.58 -1.43
CA GLY A 273 -4.40 -15.92 -2.56
C GLY A 273 -4.40 -14.87 -3.69
N GLU A 274 -3.31 -14.09 -3.83
CA GLU A 274 -3.18 -13.00 -4.80
C GLU A 274 -2.49 -13.51 -6.09
N ALA A 275 -3.25 -14.17 -6.96
CA ALA A 275 -2.71 -14.83 -8.16
C ALA A 275 -2.01 -13.87 -9.15
N GLU A 276 -2.54 -12.66 -9.34
CA GLU A 276 -1.93 -11.64 -10.21
C GLU A 276 -0.59 -11.15 -9.66
N THR A 277 -0.54 -10.84 -8.36
CA THR A 277 0.71 -10.47 -7.67
C THR A 277 1.75 -11.59 -7.78
N ALA A 278 1.36 -12.84 -7.51
CA ALA A 278 2.27 -13.99 -7.62
C ALA A 278 2.80 -14.17 -9.06
N ARG A 279 1.95 -14.01 -10.08
CA ARG A 279 2.34 -14.08 -11.49
C ARG A 279 3.36 -13.00 -11.85
N VAL A 280 3.12 -11.74 -11.46
CA VAL A 280 4.05 -10.64 -11.75
C VAL A 280 5.42 -10.92 -11.14
N ILE A 281 5.47 -11.41 -9.90
CA ILE A 281 6.72 -11.76 -9.23
C ILE A 281 7.43 -12.92 -9.95
N LEU A 282 6.70 -13.99 -10.30
CA LEU A 282 7.25 -15.16 -11.00
C LEU A 282 7.81 -14.81 -12.39
N GLU A 283 7.11 -13.95 -13.15
CA GLU A 283 7.57 -13.45 -14.45
C GLU A 283 8.88 -12.66 -14.33
N VAL A 284 9.05 -11.91 -13.25
CA VAL A 284 10.32 -11.20 -12.98
C VAL A 284 11.38 -12.17 -12.48
N GLN A 285 11.04 -13.15 -11.63
CA GLN A 285 11.97 -14.15 -11.12
C GLN A 285 12.54 -15.03 -12.24
N LYS A 286 11.73 -15.31 -13.28
CA LYS A 286 11.97 -16.22 -14.42
C LYS A 286 11.93 -17.71 -14.07
N GLU A 287 12.50 -18.11 -12.93
CA GLU A 287 12.58 -19.52 -12.52
C GLU A 287 12.26 -19.70 -11.03
N LEU A 288 11.63 -20.82 -10.68
CA LEU A 288 11.38 -21.20 -9.28
C LEU A 288 12.67 -21.64 -8.61
N ARG A 289 12.89 -21.18 -7.37
CA ARG A 289 14.04 -21.58 -6.57
C ARG A 289 13.77 -22.85 -5.79
N ALA A 290 14.82 -23.52 -5.32
CA ALA A 290 14.66 -24.65 -4.38
C ALA A 290 13.88 -24.25 -3.10
N ALA A 291 14.05 -23.01 -2.63
CA ALA A 291 13.30 -22.46 -1.49
C ALA A 291 11.79 -22.31 -1.77
N ASP A 292 11.38 -22.30 -3.04
CA ASP A 292 9.98 -22.13 -3.46
C ASP A 292 9.21 -23.47 -3.50
N GLN A 293 9.84 -24.59 -3.16
CA GLN A 293 9.21 -25.92 -3.14
C GLN A 293 8.00 -26.00 -2.21
N SER A 294 7.91 -25.12 -1.21
CA SER A 294 6.79 -25.07 -0.27
C SER A 294 5.58 -24.26 -0.79
N LEU A 295 5.72 -23.52 -1.90
CA LEU A 295 4.66 -22.65 -2.43
C LEU A 295 3.33 -23.38 -2.73
N PRO A 296 3.32 -24.61 -3.29
CA PRO A 296 2.05 -25.30 -3.52
C PRO A 296 1.26 -25.52 -2.22
N PHE A 297 1.94 -25.85 -1.12
CA PHE A 297 1.32 -26.00 0.20
C PHE A 297 0.88 -24.67 0.80
N ALA A 298 1.63 -23.59 0.53
CA ALA A 298 1.22 -22.24 0.89
C ALA A 298 0.00 -21.76 0.10
N ALA A 299 -0.19 -22.21 -1.15
CA ALA A 299 -1.29 -21.81 -2.02
C ALA A 299 -2.65 -22.34 -1.55
N VAL A 300 -2.67 -23.50 -0.90
CA VAL A 300 -3.89 -24.10 -0.36
C VAL A 300 -4.21 -23.61 1.07
N SER A 301 -3.93 -22.33 1.36
CA SER A 301 -4.10 -21.68 2.67
C SER A 301 -5.57 -21.47 3.08
N ARG A 302 -5.85 -20.64 4.10
CA ARG A 302 -7.21 -20.37 4.63
C ARG A 302 -8.03 -19.39 3.78
N VAL A 303 -7.70 -19.23 2.50
CA VAL A 303 -8.49 -18.40 1.57
C VAL A 303 -9.58 -19.24 0.89
N SER A 304 -10.41 -18.62 0.04
CA SER A 304 -11.45 -19.34 -0.69
C SER A 304 -10.85 -20.31 -1.71
N ASP A 305 -11.53 -21.43 -1.95
CA ASP A 305 -11.14 -22.47 -2.93
C ASP A 305 -10.86 -21.89 -4.33
N SER A 306 -11.68 -20.91 -4.77
CA SER A 306 -11.48 -20.18 -6.02
C SER A 306 -10.15 -19.40 -6.07
N ARG A 307 -9.74 -18.78 -4.97
CA ARG A 307 -8.48 -18.02 -4.90
C ARG A 307 -7.29 -18.97 -4.84
N CYS A 308 -7.39 -20.04 -4.04
CA CYS A 308 -6.38 -21.12 -4.01
C CYS A 308 -6.15 -21.67 -5.42
N LEU A 309 -7.21 -22.00 -6.15
CA LEU A 309 -7.13 -22.52 -7.51
C LEU A 309 -6.43 -21.55 -8.47
N SER A 310 -6.78 -20.26 -8.42
CA SER A 310 -6.15 -19.24 -9.26
C SER A 310 -4.64 -19.17 -9.02
N VAL A 311 -4.19 -19.28 -7.76
CA VAL A 311 -2.77 -19.33 -7.43
C VAL A 311 -2.12 -20.62 -7.93
N LEU A 312 -2.74 -21.79 -7.72
CA LEU A 312 -2.22 -23.07 -8.23
C LEU A 312 -2.07 -23.07 -9.76
N LYS A 313 -3.02 -22.49 -10.49
CA LYS A 313 -2.92 -22.33 -11.95
C LYS A 313 -1.72 -21.48 -12.37
N VAL A 314 -1.42 -20.41 -11.63
CA VAL A 314 -0.23 -19.58 -11.88
C VAL A 314 1.04 -20.38 -11.60
N LEU A 315 1.11 -21.09 -10.48
CA LEU A 315 2.26 -21.92 -10.13
C LEU A 315 2.53 -23.02 -11.17
N GLY A 316 1.48 -23.69 -11.66
CA GLY A 316 1.61 -24.70 -12.72
C GLY A 316 2.16 -24.13 -14.02
N LYS A 317 1.69 -22.94 -14.44
CA LYS A 317 2.23 -22.22 -15.61
C LYS A 317 3.70 -21.82 -15.44
N SER A 318 4.14 -21.62 -14.20
CA SER A 318 5.53 -21.30 -13.86
C SER A 318 6.41 -22.54 -13.66
N GLY A 319 5.93 -23.75 -14.01
CA GLY A 319 6.72 -24.98 -14.03
C GLY A 319 6.61 -25.86 -12.79
N VAL A 320 5.66 -25.60 -11.87
CA VAL A 320 5.38 -26.54 -10.78
C VAL A 320 4.72 -27.80 -11.34
N ASP A 321 5.41 -28.93 -11.19
CA ASP A 321 4.86 -30.26 -11.47
C ASP A 321 4.14 -30.80 -10.23
N PHE A 322 2.81 -30.69 -10.23
CA PHE A 322 1.96 -31.14 -9.13
C PHE A 322 1.98 -32.66 -8.90
N ALA A 323 2.36 -33.46 -9.89
CA ALA A 323 2.48 -34.91 -9.73
C ALA A 323 3.73 -35.29 -8.90
N ARG A 324 4.72 -34.39 -8.84
CA ARG A 324 6.01 -34.61 -8.15
C ARG A 324 6.16 -33.81 -6.87
N VAL A 325 5.14 -33.03 -6.48
CA VAL A 325 5.11 -32.37 -5.17
C VAL A 325 5.13 -33.44 -4.08
N GLY A 326 6.11 -33.34 -3.18
CA GLY A 326 6.30 -34.28 -2.09
C GLY A 326 5.26 -34.14 -0.97
N LEU A 327 5.72 -34.29 0.27
CA LEU A 327 4.89 -34.16 1.45
C LEU A 327 5.21 -32.87 2.20
N ASP A 328 4.22 -32.32 2.91
CA ASP A 328 4.47 -31.27 3.88
C ASP A 328 5.12 -31.82 5.16
N GLU A 329 5.45 -30.92 6.10
CA GLU A 329 6.07 -31.25 7.38
C GLU A 329 5.21 -32.22 8.23
N ASP A 330 3.89 -32.24 8.01
CA ASP A 330 2.93 -33.07 8.71
C ASP A 330 2.65 -34.40 7.98
N GLY A 331 3.32 -34.65 6.85
CA GLY A 331 3.21 -35.87 6.04
C GLY A 331 1.99 -35.90 5.11
N TYR A 332 1.39 -34.76 4.80
CA TYR A 332 0.29 -34.66 3.85
C TYR A 332 0.80 -34.41 2.43
N SER A 333 0.24 -35.13 1.46
CA SER A 333 0.34 -34.72 0.06
C SER A 333 -0.55 -33.51 -0.20
N LEU A 334 -0.24 -32.75 -1.24
CA LEU A 334 -1.02 -31.56 -1.60
C LEU A 334 -2.52 -31.89 -1.81
N LEU A 335 -2.83 -33.01 -2.46
CA LEU A 335 -4.20 -33.49 -2.65
C LEU A 335 -4.88 -33.83 -1.31
N SER A 336 -4.17 -34.50 -0.39
CA SER A 336 -4.74 -34.84 0.92
C SER A 336 -5.05 -33.60 1.77
N ILE A 337 -4.27 -32.51 1.66
CA ILE A 337 -4.59 -31.21 2.29
C ILE A 337 -5.86 -30.60 1.68
N CYS A 338 -5.99 -30.60 0.35
CA CYS A 338 -7.19 -30.10 -0.31
C CYS A 338 -8.44 -30.86 0.16
N CYS A 339 -8.36 -32.19 0.28
CA CYS A 339 -9.44 -33.01 0.80
C CYS A 339 -9.81 -32.64 2.24
N ARG A 340 -8.81 -32.55 3.13
CA ARG A 340 -8.98 -32.17 4.54
C ARG A 340 -9.59 -30.79 4.71
N ARG A 341 -9.17 -29.82 3.88
CA ARG A 341 -9.62 -28.42 3.89
C ARG A 341 -10.89 -28.18 3.08
N ARG A 342 -11.46 -29.22 2.46
CA ARG A 342 -12.68 -29.16 1.65
C ARG A 342 -12.56 -28.26 0.40
N LEU A 343 -11.37 -28.21 -0.19
CA LEU A 343 -11.04 -27.44 -1.39
C LEU A 343 -11.34 -28.28 -2.64
N LYS A 344 -12.62 -28.34 -3.02
CA LYS A 344 -13.13 -29.19 -4.12
C LYS A 344 -12.46 -28.85 -5.45
N LEU A 345 -12.43 -27.58 -5.83
CA LEU A 345 -11.91 -27.11 -7.10
C LEU A 345 -10.40 -27.34 -7.21
N CYS A 346 -9.68 -27.11 -6.11
CA CYS A 346 -8.25 -27.43 -6.06
C CYS A 346 -8.01 -28.94 -6.18
N ALA A 347 -8.80 -29.79 -5.51
CA ALA A 347 -8.64 -31.24 -5.60
C ALA A 347 -8.89 -31.77 -7.03
N GLU A 348 -9.96 -31.34 -7.69
CA GLU A 348 -10.23 -31.67 -9.10
C GLU A 348 -9.09 -31.22 -10.02
N PHE A 349 -8.61 -29.99 -9.85
CA PHE A 349 -7.48 -29.47 -10.62
C PHE A 349 -6.22 -30.31 -10.42
N LEU A 350 -5.86 -30.65 -9.17
CA LEU A 350 -4.67 -31.45 -8.89
C LEU A 350 -4.74 -32.84 -9.50
N LEU A 351 -5.91 -33.49 -9.46
CA LEU A 351 -6.13 -34.78 -10.11
C LEU A 351 -5.97 -34.69 -11.63
N GLN A 352 -6.49 -33.63 -12.26
CA GLN A 352 -6.26 -33.35 -13.68
C GLN A 352 -4.79 -33.11 -14.01
N GLN A 353 -4.01 -32.60 -13.06
CA GLN A 353 -2.55 -32.43 -13.19
C GLN A 353 -1.75 -33.69 -12.81
N GLY A 354 -2.41 -34.83 -12.59
CA GLY A 354 -1.74 -36.11 -12.34
C GLY A 354 -1.33 -36.35 -10.87
N ALA A 355 -1.89 -35.60 -9.91
CA ALA A 355 -1.64 -35.88 -8.50
C ALA A 355 -2.12 -37.29 -8.11
N ALA A 356 -1.32 -37.99 -7.30
CA ALA A 356 -1.61 -39.35 -6.88
C ALA A 356 -2.90 -39.43 -6.04
N VAL A 357 -3.95 -40.03 -6.58
CA VAL A 357 -5.26 -40.18 -5.93
C VAL A 357 -5.18 -40.97 -4.62
N GLY A 358 -4.25 -41.94 -4.53
CA GLY A 358 -3.97 -42.72 -3.32
C GLY A 358 -3.09 -41.99 -2.29
N GLY A 359 -2.68 -40.76 -2.57
CA GLY A 359 -1.73 -40.01 -1.76
C GLY A 359 -0.28 -40.43 -2.01
N VAL A 360 0.63 -39.82 -1.25
CA VAL A 360 2.07 -40.07 -1.33
C VAL A 360 2.51 -40.70 -0.01
N PRO A 361 3.25 -41.84 -0.03
CA PRO A 361 3.70 -42.49 1.19
C PRO A 361 4.76 -41.64 1.90
N GLY A 362 4.60 -41.44 3.20
CA GLY A 362 5.56 -40.76 4.06
C GLY A 362 6.59 -41.70 4.68
N LYS A 363 7.33 -41.18 5.68
CA LYS A 363 8.29 -41.97 6.46
C LYS A 363 7.59 -43.17 7.09
N GLY A 364 8.22 -44.34 7.00
CA GLY A 364 7.66 -45.59 7.53
C GLY A 364 6.48 -46.16 6.72
N GLY A 365 6.27 -45.69 5.48
CA GLY A 365 5.19 -46.19 4.60
C GLY A 365 3.79 -45.67 4.95
N MET A 366 3.69 -44.78 5.95
CA MET A 366 2.43 -44.20 6.40
C MET A 366 1.92 -43.17 5.39
N CYS A 367 0.70 -43.36 4.88
CA CYS A 367 0.09 -42.46 3.88
C CYS A 367 -1.10 -41.69 4.46
N ARG A 368 -1.14 -40.38 4.22
CA ARG A 368 -2.33 -39.55 4.37
C ARG A 368 -3.22 -39.70 3.14
N VAL A 369 -4.03 -40.74 3.11
CA VAL A 369 -4.87 -41.08 1.95
C VAL A 369 -5.92 -39.98 1.71
N PRO A 370 -5.97 -39.34 0.53
CA PRO A 370 -6.94 -38.29 0.21
C PRO A 370 -8.40 -38.69 0.44
N LEU A 371 -8.77 -39.95 0.12
CA LEU A 371 -10.11 -40.46 0.37
C LEU A 371 -10.46 -40.47 1.87
N ILE A 372 -9.54 -40.85 2.75
CA ILE A 372 -9.71 -40.78 4.22
C ILE A 372 -9.86 -39.32 4.67
N GLU A 373 -9.03 -38.41 4.16
CA GLU A 373 -9.08 -36.99 4.53
C GLU A 373 -10.32 -36.27 4.00
N SER A 374 -10.97 -36.82 2.95
CA SER A 374 -12.22 -36.29 2.40
C SER A 374 -13.48 -36.71 3.17
N LEU A 375 -13.35 -37.61 4.15
CA LEU A 375 -14.51 -38.14 4.87
C LEU A 375 -15.31 -37.02 5.55
N GLY A 376 -16.63 -37.07 5.37
CA GLY A 376 -17.54 -35.99 5.78
C GLY A 376 -17.73 -34.90 4.73
N CYS A 377 -17.13 -35.03 3.55
CA CYS A 377 -17.39 -34.18 2.38
C CYS A 377 -17.73 -35.05 1.15
N LEU A 378 -19.03 -35.32 0.95
CA LEU A 378 -19.52 -36.17 -0.13
C LEU A 378 -19.00 -35.77 -1.54
N PRO A 379 -18.94 -34.48 -1.92
CA PRO A 379 -18.38 -34.10 -3.22
C PRO A 379 -16.94 -34.57 -3.42
N LEU A 380 -16.09 -34.38 -2.41
CA LEU A 380 -14.68 -34.79 -2.49
C LEU A 380 -14.49 -36.30 -2.45
N MET A 381 -15.28 -37.02 -1.64
CA MET A 381 -15.29 -38.48 -1.65
C MET A 381 -15.65 -39.01 -3.04
N SER A 382 -16.70 -38.45 -3.65
CA SER A 382 -17.15 -38.81 -5.00
C SER A 382 -16.04 -38.59 -6.02
N ILE A 383 -15.37 -37.42 -5.99
CA ILE A 383 -14.24 -37.12 -6.88
C ILE A 383 -13.11 -38.13 -6.69
N CYS A 384 -12.69 -38.40 -5.45
CA CYS A 384 -11.59 -39.34 -5.20
C CYS A 384 -11.91 -40.73 -5.78
N VAL A 385 -13.11 -41.24 -5.56
CA VAL A 385 -13.54 -42.55 -6.08
C VAL A 385 -13.65 -42.55 -7.61
N GLN A 386 -14.19 -41.48 -8.22
CA GLN A 386 -14.25 -41.34 -9.68
C GLN A 386 -12.86 -41.38 -10.33
N TRP A 387 -11.85 -40.85 -9.64
CA TRP A 387 -10.46 -40.86 -10.07
C TRP A 387 -9.69 -42.13 -9.65
N GLY A 388 -10.40 -43.17 -9.18
CA GLY A 388 -9.82 -44.48 -8.90
C GLY A 388 -9.22 -44.66 -7.50
N ALA A 389 -9.62 -43.84 -6.52
CA ALA A 389 -9.24 -44.09 -5.12
C ALA A 389 -9.76 -45.46 -4.65
N ASP A 390 -8.88 -46.29 -4.10
CA ASP A 390 -9.25 -47.59 -3.53
C ASP A 390 -9.85 -47.41 -2.12
N PRO A 391 -11.13 -47.76 -1.89
CA PRO A 391 -11.76 -47.70 -0.57
C PRO A 391 -11.10 -48.59 0.47
N ASN A 392 -10.37 -49.63 0.04
CA ASN A 392 -9.65 -50.56 0.90
C ASN A 392 -8.19 -50.17 1.12
N GLN A 393 -7.73 -49.05 0.55
CA GLN A 393 -6.39 -48.56 0.79
C GLN A 393 -6.20 -48.18 2.25
N TRP A 394 -5.13 -48.71 2.86
CA TRP A 394 -4.71 -48.40 4.22
C TRP A 394 -4.10 -47.00 4.28
N GLY A 395 -4.48 -46.23 5.31
CA GLY A 395 -3.93 -44.91 5.57
C GLY A 395 -4.09 -44.47 7.02
N VAL A 396 -3.49 -43.33 7.33
CA VAL A 396 -3.51 -42.76 8.69
C VAL A 396 -4.70 -41.83 8.85
N TRP A 397 -5.71 -42.28 9.59
CA TRP A 397 -6.85 -41.47 9.98
C TRP A 397 -6.63 -40.81 11.35
N ARG A 398 -6.74 -39.48 11.43
CA ARG A 398 -6.63 -38.74 12.70
C ARG A 398 -8.01 -38.32 13.20
N TYR A 399 -8.43 -38.87 14.34
CA TYR A 399 -9.72 -38.58 14.96
C TYR A 399 -9.58 -38.32 16.45
N LYS A 400 -10.12 -37.19 16.93
CA LYS A 400 -10.06 -36.76 18.34
C LYS A 400 -8.64 -36.81 18.93
N GLY A 401 -7.65 -36.31 18.19
CA GLY A 401 -6.25 -36.26 18.63
C GLY A 401 -5.49 -37.58 18.59
N ARG A 402 -6.12 -38.70 18.20
CA ARG A 402 -5.48 -40.00 18.03
C ARG A 402 -5.29 -40.34 16.56
N ALA A 403 -4.20 -41.04 16.25
CA ALA A 403 -3.92 -41.56 14.92
C ALA A 403 -4.24 -43.06 14.87
N TYR A 404 -4.91 -43.45 13.80
CA TYR A 404 -5.42 -44.79 13.55
C TYR A 404 -4.94 -45.25 12.19
N LEU A 405 -4.50 -46.50 12.10
CA LEU A 405 -4.21 -47.14 10.82
C LEU A 405 -5.45 -47.94 10.39
N CYS A 406 -6.11 -47.52 9.32
CA CYS A 406 -7.33 -48.15 8.82
C CYS A 406 -7.51 -47.93 7.31
N THR A 407 -8.43 -48.67 6.72
CA THR A 407 -8.87 -48.42 5.35
C THR A 407 -9.87 -47.26 5.26
N SER A 408 -10.04 -46.67 4.08
CA SER A 408 -11.04 -45.60 3.86
C SER A 408 -12.46 -46.05 4.20
N LEU A 409 -12.81 -47.30 3.86
CA LEU A 409 -14.10 -47.89 4.18
C LEU A 409 -14.30 -48.06 5.69
N GLN A 410 -13.28 -48.56 6.42
CA GLN A 410 -13.34 -48.69 7.87
C GLN A 410 -13.54 -47.33 8.55
N ALA A 411 -12.78 -46.31 8.14
CA ALA A 411 -12.91 -44.95 8.66
C ALA A 411 -14.31 -44.35 8.38
N ALA A 412 -14.87 -44.58 7.19
CA ALA A 412 -16.22 -44.13 6.83
C ALA A 412 -17.30 -44.78 7.71
N VAL A 413 -17.23 -46.09 7.92
CA VAL A 413 -18.15 -46.82 8.82
C VAL A 413 -18.04 -46.29 10.24
N GLN A 414 -16.83 -46.01 10.71
CA GLN A 414 -16.59 -45.52 12.07
C GLN A 414 -17.09 -44.09 12.29
N LEU A 415 -17.05 -43.22 11.28
CA LEU A 415 -17.64 -41.87 11.35
C LEU A 415 -19.17 -41.88 11.37
N ASN A 416 -19.81 -42.82 10.68
CA ASN A 416 -21.27 -42.89 10.60
C ASN A 416 -21.89 -43.49 11.89
N ARG A 417 -21.11 -44.25 12.67
CA ARG A 417 -21.51 -44.76 13.99
C ARG A 417 -21.49 -43.68 15.05
N LYS A 418 -22.49 -42.80 15.04
CA LYS A 418 -22.96 -42.13 16.27
C LYS A 418 -23.45 -43.24 17.23
N SER A 419 -22.80 -43.45 18.38
CA SER A 419 -23.33 -44.19 19.56
C SER A 419 -23.07 -45.70 19.77
N SER A 420 -21.87 -46.27 19.63
CA SER A 420 -21.57 -47.51 20.40
C SER A 420 -20.12 -47.70 20.82
N ARG A 421 -19.94 -48.05 22.10
CA ARG A 421 -18.69 -48.32 22.84
C ARG A 421 -17.99 -49.64 22.45
N ILE A 422 -18.32 -50.25 21.31
CA ILE A 422 -17.84 -51.59 20.98
C ILE A 422 -17.05 -51.48 19.69
N PHE A 423 -15.71 -51.51 19.80
CA PHE A 423 -14.71 -52.00 18.83
C PHE A 423 -13.35 -51.42 19.22
N GLY A 424 -12.82 -51.87 20.37
CA GLY A 424 -11.44 -51.63 20.77
C GLY A 424 -10.42 -52.52 20.05
N SER A 425 -10.80 -53.24 18.97
CA SER A 425 -9.98 -54.33 18.41
C SER A 425 -9.72 -54.33 16.91
N VAL A 426 -10.35 -53.47 16.09
CA VAL A 426 -10.24 -53.56 14.61
C VAL A 426 -9.33 -52.50 13.99
N VAL A 427 -8.93 -51.50 14.77
CA VAL A 427 -8.10 -50.41 14.29
C VAL A 427 -6.86 -50.33 15.17
N HIS A 428 -5.68 -50.54 14.57
CA HIS A 428 -4.43 -50.44 15.30
C HIS A 428 -4.16 -48.97 15.61
N GLN A 429 -4.25 -48.62 16.90
CA GLN A 429 -3.82 -47.32 17.39
C GLN A 429 -2.29 -47.26 17.29
N LEU A 430 -1.76 -46.25 16.60
CA LEU A 430 -0.33 -46.05 16.49
C LEU A 430 0.23 -45.49 17.81
N PRO A 431 1.40 -45.94 18.29
CA PRO A 431 2.12 -45.26 19.37
C PRO A 431 2.48 -43.84 18.91
N VAL A 432 2.32 -42.87 19.82
CA VAL A 432 2.57 -41.43 19.58
C VAL A 432 4.06 -41.14 19.45
#